data_AF-A0A0U0ZRL1-F1
#
_entry.id   AF-A0A0U0ZRL1-F1
#
_cell.length_a   1.000
_cell.length_b   1.000
_cell.length_c   1.000
_cell.angle_alpha   90.00
_cell.angle_beta   90.00
_cell.angle_gamma   90.00
#
_symmetry.space_group_name_H-M   'P 1'
#
loop_
_entity.id
_entity.type
_entity.pdbx_description
1 polymer ?
#
loop_
_entity_poly.entity_id
_entity_poly.type
_entity_poly.pdbx_seq_one_letter_code
_entity_poly.pdbx_strand_id
1 'polypeptide(L)'
;MSSINFTTRDGQAAVRGTERAYGAALAARLTAAVLELDARHTQERNRRILPEIFFQQAAFNAQTDRSSGSLTDAFTHWAPLSAMMYEEGLADMRIGDQTQRVDAVVINTGVVAGSDPIALLTRLHGYAEEGIIVDGPDRAWLAAIIDVGLQTHILRDEPGWAAAAQLLRADDRSPVVITTSSGASLSWLQGSALGIYTANQTDQERWAADEALEAMSQPERWDRTIGAMIQTRNSEGHWWLTLSPQTFHEPSHCEQLTAFDAVAAANRASANTQ
;
A
#
# COMPACT_ATOMS: atom_id res chain seq x y z
N MET A 1 -13.80 -3.77 -14.03
CA MET A 1 -13.72 -3.78 -12.55
C MET A 1 -12.24 -3.79 -12.17
N SER A 2 -11.84 -3.06 -11.12
CA SER A 2 -10.42 -3.00 -10.70
C SER A 2 -9.92 -4.35 -10.18
N SER A 3 -8.65 -4.66 -10.40
CA SER A 3 -8.01 -5.93 -10.01
C SER A 3 -6.58 -5.74 -9.48
N ILE A 4 -6.15 -6.67 -8.63
CA ILE A 4 -4.76 -6.91 -8.22
C ILE A 4 -4.31 -8.18 -8.95
N ASN A 5 -3.25 -8.11 -9.75
CA ASN A 5 -2.80 -9.21 -10.59
C ASN A 5 -1.46 -9.74 -10.09
N PHE A 6 -1.42 -11.02 -9.76
CA PHE A 6 -0.20 -11.77 -9.46
C PHE A 6 0.24 -12.43 -10.75
N THR A 7 1.35 -12.01 -11.32
CA THR A 7 1.87 -12.57 -12.58
C THR A 7 3.22 -13.21 -12.34
N THR A 8 3.38 -14.42 -12.83
CA THR A 8 4.64 -15.17 -12.86
C THR A 8 5.02 -15.40 -14.31
N ARG A 9 6.17 -16.03 -14.56
CA ARG A 9 6.60 -16.41 -15.90
C ARG A 9 5.54 -17.19 -16.69
N ASP A 10 4.85 -18.12 -16.03
CA ASP A 10 4.02 -19.14 -16.68
C ASP A 10 2.53 -19.08 -16.29
N GLY A 11 2.12 -18.08 -15.49
CA GLY A 11 0.75 -18.01 -15.02
C GLY A 11 0.38 -16.70 -14.33
N GLN A 12 -0.92 -16.47 -14.21
CA GLN A 12 -1.48 -15.28 -13.58
C GLN A 12 -2.69 -15.65 -12.71
N ALA A 13 -2.86 -14.93 -11.61
CA ALA A 13 -4.05 -14.96 -10.77
C ALA A 13 -4.51 -13.53 -10.49
N ALA A 14 -5.81 -13.33 -10.33
CA ALA A 14 -6.40 -12.02 -10.09
C ALA A 14 -7.24 -12.03 -8.81
N VAL A 15 -7.10 -10.95 -8.06
CA VAL A 15 -7.89 -10.64 -6.87
C VAL A 15 -8.68 -9.36 -7.15
N ARG A 16 -9.89 -9.24 -6.60
CA ARG A 16 -10.71 -8.03 -6.70
C ARG A 16 -9.97 -6.81 -6.16
N GLY A 17 -9.93 -5.73 -6.94
CA GLY A 17 -9.28 -4.47 -6.55
C GLY A 17 -9.89 -3.81 -5.31
N THR A 18 -11.15 -4.15 -4.96
CA THR A 18 -11.81 -3.68 -3.73
C THR A 18 -11.10 -4.12 -2.45
N GLU A 19 -10.23 -5.13 -2.51
CA GLU A 19 -9.38 -5.54 -1.38
C GLU A 19 -8.37 -4.45 -1.00
N ARG A 20 -7.87 -3.64 -1.96
CA ARG A 20 -6.98 -2.50 -1.65
C ARG A 20 -7.69 -1.44 -0.81
N ALA A 21 -8.91 -1.04 -1.23
CA ALA A 21 -9.69 -0.06 -0.49
C ALA A 21 -10.05 -0.56 0.92
N TYR A 22 -10.32 -1.86 1.05
CA TYR A 22 -10.54 -2.48 2.35
C TYR A 22 -9.27 -2.50 3.22
N GLY A 23 -8.11 -2.82 2.63
CA GLY A 23 -6.82 -2.70 3.29
C GLY A 23 -6.55 -1.31 3.85
N ALA A 24 -6.79 -0.27 3.03
CA ALA A 24 -6.66 1.12 3.44
C ALA A 24 -7.55 1.45 4.65
N ALA A 25 -8.81 0.99 4.63
CA ALA A 25 -9.74 1.18 5.74
C ALA A 25 -9.28 0.44 7.02
N LEU A 26 -8.78 -0.80 6.90
CA LEU A 26 -8.24 -1.53 8.05
C LEU A 26 -7.02 -0.84 8.66
N ALA A 27 -6.08 -0.39 7.82
CA ALA A 27 -4.92 0.36 8.26
C ALA A 27 -5.34 1.67 8.97
N ALA A 28 -6.29 2.41 8.40
CA ALA A 28 -6.80 3.64 9.02
C ALA A 28 -7.49 3.38 10.37
N ARG A 29 -8.24 2.28 10.51
CA ARG A 29 -8.82 1.86 11.80
C ARG A 29 -7.76 1.52 12.84
N LEU A 30 -6.70 0.81 12.44
CA LEU A 30 -5.57 0.51 13.32
C LEU A 30 -4.88 1.80 13.76
N THR A 31 -4.62 2.72 12.84
CA THR A 31 -4.09 4.05 13.17
C THR A 31 -4.97 4.80 14.15
N ALA A 32 -6.28 4.85 13.92
CA ALA A 32 -7.23 5.48 14.83
C ALA A 32 -7.23 4.81 16.23
N ALA A 33 -7.06 3.49 16.29
CA ALA A 33 -6.93 2.77 17.55
C ALA A 33 -5.63 3.13 18.29
N VAL A 34 -4.49 3.23 17.59
CA VAL A 34 -3.20 3.68 18.16
C VAL A 34 -3.29 5.12 18.68
N LEU A 35 -3.99 5.99 17.95
CA LEU A 35 -4.25 7.37 18.38
C LEU A 35 -5.33 7.45 19.48
N GLU A 36 -6.03 6.36 19.74
CA GLU A 36 -7.16 6.25 20.67
C GLU A 36 -8.19 7.36 20.42
N LEU A 37 -8.63 7.54 19.16
CA LEU A 37 -9.41 8.73 18.77
C LEU A 37 -10.71 8.93 19.55
N ASP A 38 -11.37 7.85 19.96
CA ASP A 38 -12.63 7.92 20.70
C ASP A 38 -12.45 8.05 22.22
N ALA A 39 -11.21 7.99 22.73
CA ALA A 39 -10.96 8.10 24.15
C ALA A 39 -10.98 9.57 24.62
N ARG A 40 -11.76 9.87 25.67
CA ARG A 40 -11.88 11.25 26.17
C ARG A 40 -10.56 11.85 26.65
N HIS A 41 -9.68 11.01 27.22
CA HIS A 41 -8.43 11.47 27.82
C HIS A 41 -7.35 11.82 26.78
N THR A 42 -7.54 11.47 25.50
CA THR A 42 -6.58 11.69 24.41
C THR A 42 -7.02 12.81 23.46
N GLN A 43 -8.19 13.40 23.64
CA GLN A 43 -8.74 14.41 22.71
C GLN A 43 -7.79 15.59 22.49
N GLU A 44 -7.21 16.12 23.58
CA GLU A 44 -6.30 17.25 23.49
C GLU A 44 -4.95 16.87 22.85
N ARG A 45 -4.47 15.65 23.08
CA ARG A 45 -3.32 15.08 22.35
C ARG A 45 -3.63 14.99 20.86
N ASN A 46 -4.79 14.46 20.52
CA ASN A 46 -5.18 14.21 19.14
C ASN A 46 -5.40 15.51 18.35
N ARG A 47 -5.87 16.60 18.99
CA ARG A 47 -5.92 17.94 18.38
C ARG A 47 -4.54 18.54 18.07
N ARG A 48 -3.50 18.11 18.76
CA ARG A 48 -2.12 18.53 18.44
C ARG A 48 -1.53 17.73 17.29
N ILE A 49 -1.93 16.47 17.13
CA ILE A 49 -1.43 15.55 16.12
C ILE A 49 -2.19 15.71 14.79
N LEU A 50 -3.51 15.66 14.83
CA LEU A 50 -4.35 15.67 13.64
C LEU A 50 -4.64 17.10 13.18
N PRO A 51 -4.78 17.32 11.86
CA PRO A 51 -5.11 18.64 11.32
C PRO A 51 -6.54 19.04 11.68
N GLU A 52 -6.78 20.34 11.86
CA GLU A 52 -8.10 20.88 12.23
C GLU A 52 -9.18 20.50 11.19
N ILE A 53 -8.82 20.41 9.92
CA ILE A 53 -9.74 20.06 8.82
C ILE A 53 -10.39 18.69 9.02
N PHE A 54 -9.70 17.74 9.65
CA PHE A 54 -10.27 16.44 9.99
C PHE A 54 -11.43 16.59 10.98
N PHE A 55 -11.24 17.38 12.05
CA PHE A 55 -12.28 17.56 13.07
C PHE A 55 -13.49 18.31 12.52
N GLN A 56 -13.27 19.28 11.64
CA GLN A 56 -14.34 19.98 10.93
C GLN A 56 -15.17 19.02 10.07
N GLN A 57 -14.49 18.16 9.29
CA GLN A 57 -15.16 17.16 8.46
C GLN A 57 -15.91 16.12 9.31
N ALA A 58 -15.32 15.64 10.39
CA ALA A 58 -15.95 14.69 11.30
C ALA A 58 -17.22 15.30 11.93
N ALA A 59 -17.18 16.56 12.36
CA ALA A 59 -18.33 17.27 12.89
C ALA A 59 -19.44 17.47 11.86
N PHE A 60 -19.07 17.79 10.60
CA PHE A 60 -20.03 17.91 9.50
C PHE A 60 -20.72 16.57 9.18
N ASN A 61 -19.97 15.48 9.12
CA ASN A 61 -20.51 14.14 8.86
C ASN A 61 -21.45 13.70 9.99
N ALA A 62 -21.11 13.94 11.26
CA ALA A 62 -21.96 13.62 12.40
C ALA A 62 -23.30 14.38 12.39
N GLN A 63 -23.36 15.58 11.79
CA GLN A 63 -24.60 16.35 11.67
C GLN A 63 -25.49 15.86 10.53
N THR A 64 -24.89 15.39 9.44
CA THR A 64 -25.59 15.00 8.20
C THR A 64 -26.00 13.52 8.21
N ASP A 65 -25.20 12.66 8.83
CA ASP A 65 -25.46 11.24 8.98
C ASP A 65 -25.39 10.84 10.46
N ARG A 66 -26.57 10.60 11.05
CA ARG A 66 -26.72 10.21 12.48
C ARG A 66 -26.09 8.84 12.79
N SER A 67 -25.62 8.09 11.79
CA SER A 67 -24.99 6.78 11.96
C SER A 67 -23.45 6.82 12.03
N SER A 68 -22.79 7.91 11.61
CA SER A 68 -21.35 8.14 11.80
C SER A 68 -21.05 8.53 13.26
N GLY A 69 -20.97 7.52 14.14
CA GLY A 69 -21.01 7.71 15.58
C GLY A 69 -19.68 8.02 16.28
N SER A 70 -18.53 7.90 15.61
CA SER A 70 -17.21 8.00 16.27
C SER A 70 -16.13 8.68 15.41
N LEU A 71 -15.09 9.21 16.07
CA LEU A 71 -13.92 9.78 15.39
C LEU A 71 -13.11 8.69 14.68
N THR A 72 -13.13 7.46 15.18
CA THR A 72 -12.51 6.31 14.49
C THR A 72 -13.18 6.06 13.14
N ASP A 73 -14.51 6.02 13.08
CA ASP A 73 -15.23 5.81 11.81
C ASP A 73 -14.99 6.97 10.84
N ALA A 74 -15.04 8.21 11.34
CA ALA A 74 -14.72 9.39 10.53
C ALA A 74 -13.30 9.32 9.95
N PHE A 75 -12.30 8.96 10.77
CA PHE A 75 -10.91 8.86 10.35
C PHE A 75 -10.71 7.74 9.33
N THR A 76 -11.39 6.61 9.52
CA THR A 76 -11.31 5.44 8.62
C THR A 76 -11.69 5.76 7.18
N HIS A 77 -12.67 6.64 6.99
CA HIS A 77 -13.11 7.06 5.66
C HIS A 77 -12.32 8.26 5.13
N TRP A 78 -11.94 9.18 6.01
CA TRP A 78 -11.24 10.41 5.64
C TRP A 78 -9.77 10.16 5.27
N ALA A 79 -9.03 9.45 6.11
CA ALA A 79 -7.58 9.36 5.99
C ALA A 79 -7.10 8.77 4.64
N PRO A 80 -7.69 7.68 4.11
CA PRO A 80 -7.29 7.14 2.80
C PRO A 80 -7.56 8.05 1.60
N LEU A 81 -8.44 9.04 1.73
CA LEU A 81 -8.85 9.94 0.65
C LEU A 81 -8.26 11.33 0.77
N SER A 82 -7.67 11.65 1.92
CA SER A 82 -7.18 12.98 2.28
C SER A 82 -6.24 13.58 1.22
N ALA A 83 -5.27 12.81 0.73
CA ALA A 83 -4.31 13.25 -0.27
C ALA A 83 -4.93 13.60 -1.63
N MET A 84 -6.12 13.06 -1.94
CA MET A 84 -6.88 13.41 -3.14
C MET A 84 -7.82 14.60 -2.91
N MET A 85 -8.21 14.84 -1.67
CA MET A 85 -9.23 15.83 -1.30
C MET A 85 -8.65 17.21 -0.99
N TYR A 86 -7.39 17.28 -0.57
CA TYR A 86 -6.78 18.50 -0.05
C TYR A 86 -5.45 18.80 -0.73
N GLU A 87 -5.11 20.08 -0.78
CA GLU A 87 -3.77 20.53 -1.19
C GLU A 87 -2.70 20.02 -0.23
N GLU A 88 -1.48 19.88 -0.74
CA GLU A 88 -0.33 19.40 0.02
C GLU A 88 -0.11 20.21 1.31
N GLY A 89 0.13 19.51 2.42
CA GLY A 89 0.34 20.12 3.74
C GLY A 89 -0.94 20.43 4.53
N LEU A 90 -2.12 20.57 3.90
CA LEU A 90 -3.36 20.94 4.61
C LEU A 90 -3.92 19.81 5.47
N ALA A 91 -3.73 18.56 5.05
CA ALA A 91 -4.23 17.36 5.73
C ALA A 91 -3.12 16.60 6.46
N ASP A 92 -1.95 17.21 6.62
CA ASP A 92 -0.80 16.53 7.23
C ASP A 92 -0.96 16.40 8.74
N MET A 93 -0.48 15.27 9.25
CA MET A 93 -0.35 15.02 10.68
C MET A 93 0.94 15.66 11.19
N ARG A 94 0.86 16.27 12.37
CA ARG A 94 2.02 16.80 13.07
C ARG A 94 2.64 15.74 13.99
N ILE A 95 3.93 15.52 13.84
CA ILE A 95 4.73 14.54 14.57
C ILE A 95 5.97 15.27 15.11
N GLY A 96 5.86 15.82 16.32
CA GLY A 96 6.91 16.65 16.90
C GLY A 96 7.05 17.97 16.16
N ASP A 97 8.24 18.23 15.63
CA ASP A 97 8.61 19.38 14.81
C ASP A 97 8.41 19.14 13.29
N GLN A 98 8.02 17.92 12.91
CA GLN A 98 7.77 17.53 11.53
C GLN A 98 6.28 17.40 11.23
N THR A 99 5.94 17.42 9.94
CA THR A 99 4.64 17.03 9.43
C THR A 99 4.79 15.89 8.42
N GLN A 100 3.82 14.99 8.39
CA GLN A 100 3.75 13.93 7.39
C GLN A 100 2.32 13.76 6.93
N ARG A 101 2.14 13.48 5.64
CA ARG A 101 0.83 13.14 5.08
C ARG A 101 0.16 12.03 5.89
N VAL A 102 -1.13 12.18 6.15
CA VAL A 102 -1.88 11.21 6.97
C VAL A 102 -1.93 9.82 6.31
N ASP A 103 -2.04 9.72 4.99
CA ASP A 103 -2.07 8.44 4.28
C ASP A 103 -0.73 7.69 4.42
N ALA A 104 0.39 8.41 4.40
CA ALA A 104 1.70 7.86 4.71
C ALA A 104 1.78 7.30 6.14
N VAL A 105 1.28 8.06 7.14
CA VAL A 105 1.23 7.60 8.54
C VAL A 105 0.35 6.36 8.67
N VAL A 106 -0.79 6.33 7.98
CA VAL A 106 -1.71 5.18 7.97
C VAL A 106 -1.05 3.94 7.37
N ILE A 107 -0.39 4.07 6.22
CA ILE A 107 0.31 2.96 5.56
C ILE A 107 1.42 2.42 6.49
N ASN A 108 2.29 3.29 7.01
CA ASN A 108 3.39 2.86 7.88
C ASN A 108 2.87 2.21 9.17
N THR A 109 1.82 2.77 9.77
CA THR A 109 1.21 2.20 10.99
C THR A 109 0.57 0.84 10.70
N GLY A 110 -0.16 0.71 9.58
CA GLY A 110 -0.79 -0.56 9.19
C GLY A 110 0.23 -1.67 8.91
N VAL A 111 1.38 -1.32 8.33
CA VAL A 111 2.52 -2.24 8.12
C VAL A 111 3.15 -2.66 9.46
N VAL A 112 3.36 -1.73 10.39
CA VAL A 112 4.05 -2.02 11.66
C VAL A 112 3.14 -2.71 12.68
N ALA A 113 1.88 -2.28 12.80
CA ALA A 113 0.95 -2.74 13.83
C ALA A 113 0.02 -3.87 13.37
N GLY A 114 -0.18 -4.02 12.05
CA GLY A 114 -1.09 -5.01 11.49
C GLY A 114 -0.50 -6.41 11.57
N SER A 115 -1.36 -7.41 11.79
CA SER A 115 -1.02 -8.82 11.50
C SER A 115 -0.65 -8.98 10.03
N ASP A 116 0.09 -10.03 9.66
CA ASP A 116 0.61 -10.23 8.30
C ASP A 116 -0.44 -10.03 7.18
N PRO A 117 -1.70 -10.51 7.27
CA PRO A 117 -2.70 -10.25 6.24
C PRO A 117 -3.08 -8.77 6.09
N ILE A 118 -3.10 -8.02 7.20
CA ILE A 118 -3.37 -6.58 7.18
C ILE A 118 -2.16 -5.84 6.62
N ALA A 119 -0.95 -6.21 7.03
CA ALA A 119 0.28 -5.66 6.46
C ALA A 119 0.34 -5.92 4.95
N LEU A 120 -0.04 -7.12 4.48
CA LEU A 120 -0.13 -7.45 3.06
C LEU A 120 -1.10 -6.52 2.33
N LEU A 121 -2.34 -6.40 2.81
CA LEU A 121 -3.32 -5.50 2.21
C LEU A 121 -2.85 -4.04 2.21
N THR A 122 -2.14 -3.62 3.26
CA THR A 122 -1.57 -2.27 3.38
C THR A 122 -0.44 -2.04 2.37
N ARG A 123 0.47 -3.00 2.21
CA ARG A 123 1.53 -2.97 1.19
C ARG A 123 0.94 -2.90 -0.22
N LEU A 124 -0.08 -3.70 -0.50
CA LEU A 124 -0.76 -3.69 -1.79
C LEU A 124 -1.50 -2.39 -2.04
N HIS A 125 -2.10 -1.80 -1.00
CA HIS A 125 -2.73 -0.49 -1.13
C HIS A 125 -1.70 0.59 -1.48
N GLY A 126 -0.59 0.64 -0.73
CA GLY A 126 0.42 1.69 -0.86
C GLY A 126 1.33 1.59 -2.09
N TYR A 127 1.60 0.38 -2.60
CA TYR A 127 2.72 0.19 -3.55
C TYR A 127 2.39 -0.61 -4.80
N ALA A 128 1.23 -1.28 -4.90
CA ALA A 128 0.95 -2.15 -6.05
C ALA A 128 0.69 -1.37 -7.36
N GLU A 129 0.57 -0.05 -7.31
CA GLU A 129 0.51 0.81 -8.50
C GLU A 129 1.88 1.02 -9.16
N GLU A 130 2.96 0.86 -8.41
CA GLU A 130 4.35 0.96 -8.89
C GLU A 130 4.89 -0.42 -9.35
N GLY A 131 4.16 -1.50 -9.04
CA GLY A 131 4.50 -2.87 -9.40
C GLY A 131 5.49 -3.50 -8.43
N ILE A 132 4.95 -4.33 -7.52
CA ILE A 132 5.70 -5.02 -6.47
C ILE A 132 6.32 -6.31 -7.03
N ILE A 133 7.49 -6.70 -6.52
CA ILE A 133 8.11 -8.01 -6.74
C ILE A 133 8.14 -8.80 -5.43
N VAL A 134 7.94 -10.11 -5.54
CA VAL A 134 8.36 -11.08 -4.52
C VAL A 134 9.29 -12.07 -5.19
N ASP A 135 10.48 -12.23 -4.61
CA ASP A 135 11.48 -13.14 -5.13
C ASP A 135 10.98 -14.58 -5.08
N GLY A 136 11.48 -15.40 -6.01
CA GLY A 136 11.06 -16.80 -6.15
C GLY A 136 11.05 -17.57 -4.82
N PRO A 137 12.18 -17.59 -4.08
CA PRO A 137 12.28 -18.27 -2.79
C PRO A 137 11.28 -17.80 -1.72
N ASP A 138 10.79 -16.56 -1.82
CA ASP A 138 9.88 -15.95 -0.85
C ASP A 138 8.39 -16.14 -1.21
N ARG A 139 8.08 -16.71 -2.38
CA ARG A 139 6.69 -16.91 -2.81
C ARG A 139 5.88 -17.81 -1.86
N ALA A 140 6.51 -18.86 -1.32
CA ALA A 140 5.85 -19.75 -0.38
C ALA A 140 5.50 -19.05 0.96
N TRP A 141 6.36 -18.13 1.41
CA TRP A 141 6.09 -17.29 2.57
C TRP A 141 4.89 -16.37 2.33
N LEU A 142 4.85 -15.68 1.19
CA LEU A 142 3.69 -14.84 0.85
C LEU A 142 2.40 -15.67 0.75
N ALA A 143 2.46 -16.87 0.18
CA ALA A 143 1.31 -17.77 0.12
C ALA A 143 0.79 -18.16 1.52
N ALA A 144 1.69 -18.36 2.49
CA ALA A 144 1.32 -18.65 3.88
C ALA A 144 0.61 -17.45 4.55
N ILE A 145 1.03 -16.22 4.27
CA ILE A 145 0.32 -15.02 4.74
C ILE A 145 -1.11 -14.99 4.17
N ILE A 146 -1.28 -15.33 2.89
CA ILE A 146 -2.60 -15.40 2.26
C ILE A 146 -3.47 -16.47 2.93
N ASP A 147 -2.92 -17.65 3.24
CA ASP A 147 -3.68 -18.70 3.95
C ASP A 147 -4.17 -18.21 5.31
N VAL A 148 -3.31 -17.57 6.09
CA VAL A 148 -3.68 -17.00 7.39
C VAL A 148 -4.78 -15.96 7.20
N GLY A 149 -4.67 -15.12 6.19
CA GLY A 149 -5.67 -14.11 5.86
C GLY A 149 -7.04 -14.69 5.49
N LEU A 150 -7.07 -15.80 4.76
CA LEU A 150 -8.29 -16.54 4.43
C LEU A 150 -8.89 -17.22 5.65
N GLN A 151 -8.07 -17.89 6.47
CA GLN A 151 -8.49 -18.58 7.69
C GLN A 151 -9.07 -17.61 8.74
N THR A 152 -8.52 -16.40 8.81
CA THR A 152 -8.96 -15.34 9.74
C THR A 152 -10.05 -14.44 9.15
N HIS A 153 -10.50 -14.71 7.93
CA HIS A 153 -11.50 -13.92 7.20
C HIS A 153 -11.14 -12.44 7.00
N ILE A 154 -9.85 -12.09 7.06
CA ILE A 154 -9.36 -10.76 6.72
C ILE A 154 -9.34 -10.58 5.20
N LEU A 155 -8.93 -11.61 4.46
CA LEU A 155 -8.96 -11.59 3.00
C LEU A 155 -10.33 -12.07 2.51
N ARG A 156 -11.08 -11.20 1.83
CA ARG A 156 -12.53 -11.41 1.60
C ARG A 156 -12.84 -11.99 0.22
N ASP A 157 -11.99 -11.76 -0.77
CA ASP A 157 -12.12 -12.35 -2.11
C ASP A 157 -11.56 -13.77 -2.13
N GLU A 158 -12.19 -14.68 -1.36
CA GLU A 158 -11.69 -16.03 -1.13
C GLU A 158 -11.26 -16.76 -2.42
N PRO A 159 -12.05 -16.79 -3.51
CA PRO A 159 -11.63 -17.48 -4.74
C PRO A 159 -10.38 -16.85 -5.40
N GLY A 160 -10.29 -15.51 -5.42
CA GLY A 160 -9.15 -14.81 -6.01
C GLY A 160 -7.88 -15.02 -5.20
N TRP A 161 -7.97 -14.89 -3.88
CA TRP A 161 -6.86 -15.09 -2.96
C TRP A 161 -6.38 -16.55 -2.94
N ALA A 162 -7.30 -17.52 -2.95
CA ALA A 162 -6.94 -18.94 -3.04
C ALA A 162 -6.20 -19.26 -4.34
N ALA A 163 -6.65 -18.70 -5.47
CA ALA A 163 -5.96 -18.83 -6.75
C ALA A 163 -4.56 -18.19 -6.73
N ALA A 164 -4.42 -17.01 -6.12
CA ALA A 164 -3.12 -16.35 -5.95
C ALA A 164 -2.17 -17.19 -5.08
N ALA A 165 -2.63 -17.72 -3.95
CA ALA A 165 -1.84 -18.59 -3.09
C ALA A 165 -1.42 -19.88 -3.82
N GLN A 166 -2.31 -20.48 -4.61
CA GLN A 166 -1.99 -21.65 -5.43
C GLN A 166 -0.92 -21.32 -6.48
N LEU A 167 -1.06 -20.20 -7.18
CA LEU A 167 -0.06 -19.73 -8.15
C LEU A 167 1.30 -19.55 -7.48
N LEU A 168 1.34 -18.88 -6.32
CA LEU A 168 2.57 -18.63 -5.57
C LEU A 168 3.31 -19.91 -5.20
N ARG A 169 2.60 -20.99 -4.85
CA ARG A 169 3.18 -22.30 -4.51
C ARG A 169 3.57 -23.16 -5.71
N ALA A 170 3.07 -22.85 -6.91
CA ALA A 170 3.26 -23.71 -8.08
C ALA A 170 4.72 -23.81 -8.54
N ASP A 171 5.53 -22.76 -8.28
CA ASP A 171 6.95 -22.68 -8.60
C ASP A 171 7.59 -21.66 -7.65
N ASP A 172 8.86 -21.85 -7.27
CA ASP A 172 9.64 -20.93 -6.45
C ASP A 172 10.91 -20.45 -7.18
N ARG A 173 11.12 -20.84 -8.43
CA ARG A 173 12.33 -20.49 -9.20
C ARG A 173 12.25 -19.11 -9.83
N SER A 174 11.05 -18.68 -10.23
CA SER A 174 10.80 -17.36 -10.80
C SER A 174 10.07 -16.47 -9.80
N PRO A 175 10.34 -15.16 -9.78
CA PRO A 175 9.61 -14.23 -8.94
C PRO A 175 8.15 -14.11 -9.37
N VAL A 176 7.37 -13.39 -8.58
CA VAL A 176 6.03 -12.92 -8.95
C VAL A 176 6.04 -11.40 -8.99
N VAL A 177 5.37 -10.83 -9.99
CA VAL A 177 5.14 -9.39 -10.11
C VAL A 177 3.67 -9.13 -9.78
N ILE A 178 3.43 -8.21 -8.85
CA ILE A 178 2.09 -7.84 -8.39
C ILE A 178 1.78 -6.43 -8.90
N THR A 179 0.78 -6.31 -9.76
CA THR A 179 0.32 -5.03 -10.33
C THR A 179 -1.14 -4.79 -10.03
N THR A 180 -1.62 -3.59 -10.34
CA THR A 180 -3.05 -3.27 -10.27
C THR A 180 -3.52 -2.63 -11.56
N SER A 181 -4.81 -2.74 -11.85
CA SER A 181 -5.38 -2.12 -13.04
C SER A 181 -5.42 -0.57 -13.00
N SER A 182 -5.10 0.05 -11.86
CA SER A 182 -5.05 1.51 -11.71
C SER A 182 -3.63 2.08 -11.74
N GLY A 183 -2.59 1.24 -11.85
CA GLY A 183 -1.20 1.68 -11.88
C GLY A 183 -0.43 1.11 -13.07
N ALA A 184 0.89 0.96 -12.91
CA ALA A 184 1.79 0.40 -13.90
C ALA A 184 1.34 -1.01 -14.32
N SER A 185 1.10 -1.19 -15.62
CA SER A 185 0.85 -2.51 -16.19
C SER A 185 2.13 -3.32 -16.24
N LEU A 186 2.02 -4.66 -16.33
CA LEU A 186 3.19 -5.50 -16.55
C LEU A 186 3.92 -5.13 -17.84
N SER A 187 3.18 -4.85 -18.93
CA SER A 187 3.78 -4.42 -20.19
C SER A 187 4.58 -3.13 -20.04
N TRP A 188 4.04 -2.15 -19.30
CA TRP A 188 4.74 -0.90 -19.01
C TRP A 188 6.06 -1.16 -18.26
N LEU A 189 6.01 -1.98 -17.21
CA LEU A 189 7.20 -2.33 -16.42
C LEU A 189 8.25 -3.06 -17.26
N GLN A 190 7.81 -3.96 -18.13
CA GLN A 190 8.68 -4.71 -19.03
C GLN A 190 9.32 -3.81 -20.09
N GLY A 191 8.56 -2.93 -20.74
CA GLY A 191 9.13 -2.00 -21.71
C GLY A 191 10.08 -0.99 -21.05
N SER A 192 9.76 -0.50 -19.85
CA SER A 192 10.68 0.37 -19.08
C SER A 192 11.99 -0.35 -18.78
N ALA A 193 11.94 -1.61 -18.35
CA ALA A 193 13.13 -2.43 -18.08
C ALA A 193 13.97 -2.70 -19.33
N LEU A 194 13.36 -2.72 -20.51
CA LEU A 194 14.06 -2.85 -21.80
C LEU A 194 14.58 -1.51 -22.34
N GLY A 195 14.37 -0.40 -21.62
CA GLY A 195 14.69 0.95 -22.09
C GLY A 195 13.81 1.40 -23.26
N ILE A 196 12.68 0.73 -23.46
CA ILE A 196 11.76 0.97 -24.57
C ILE A 196 10.93 2.23 -24.33
N TYR A 197 10.57 2.54 -23.07
CA TYR A 197 9.86 3.79 -22.75
C TYR A 197 10.85 4.83 -22.22
N THR A 198 11.01 5.93 -22.95
CA THR A 198 11.82 7.08 -22.52
C THR A 198 11.00 8.37 -22.56
N ALA A 199 11.35 9.34 -21.71
CA ALA A 199 10.60 10.58 -21.53
C ALA A 199 10.47 11.45 -22.80
N ASN A 200 11.30 11.22 -23.81
CA ASN A 200 11.40 12.04 -25.02
C ASN A 200 10.89 11.33 -26.29
N GLN A 201 10.22 10.18 -26.17
CA GLN A 201 9.67 9.48 -27.33
C GLN A 201 8.40 10.12 -27.86
N THR A 202 8.28 10.13 -29.18
CA THR A 202 7.04 10.42 -29.90
C THR A 202 6.03 9.29 -29.70
N ASP A 203 4.74 9.59 -29.86
CA ASP A 203 3.68 8.58 -29.77
C ASP A 203 3.85 7.45 -30.80
N GLN A 204 4.43 7.76 -31.98
CA GLN A 204 4.70 6.78 -33.02
C GLN A 204 5.82 5.81 -32.63
N GLU A 205 6.89 6.30 -32.00
CA GLU A 205 7.97 5.46 -31.47
C GLU A 205 7.46 4.56 -30.34
N ARG A 206 6.59 5.09 -29.47
CA ARG A 206 5.97 4.32 -28.39
C ARG A 206 5.08 3.19 -28.92
N TRP A 207 4.28 3.46 -29.96
CA TRP A 207 3.45 2.42 -30.57
C TRP A 207 4.31 1.33 -31.22
N ALA A 208 5.31 1.68 -32.04
CA ALA A 208 6.18 0.69 -32.67
C ALA A 208 6.93 -0.19 -31.63
N ALA A 209 7.31 0.42 -30.51
CA ALA A 209 7.88 -0.24 -29.35
C ALA A 209 6.92 -1.23 -28.68
N ASP A 210 5.66 -0.84 -28.47
CA ASP A 210 4.61 -1.69 -27.92
C ASP A 210 4.35 -2.90 -28.84
N GLU A 211 4.28 -2.70 -30.15
CA GLU A 211 4.12 -3.79 -31.12
C GLU A 211 5.28 -4.79 -31.07
N ALA A 212 6.52 -4.29 -30.96
CA ALA A 212 7.70 -5.15 -30.84
C ALA A 212 7.70 -5.96 -29.53
N LEU A 213 7.21 -5.37 -28.43
CA LEU A 213 7.06 -6.05 -27.15
C LEU A 213 5.93 -7.10 -27.23
N GLU A 214 4.79 -6.77 -27.83
CA GLU A 214 3.64 -7.67 -27.98
C GLU A 214 3.92 -8.83 -28.94
N ALA A 215 4.82 -8.65 -29.90
CA ALA A 215 5.27 -9.72 -30.80
C ALA A 215 6.04 -10.84 -30.07
N MET A 216 6.63 -10.56 -28.89
CA MET A 216 7.32 -11.56 -28.08
C MET A 216 6.34 -12.37 -27.23
N SER A 217 6.60 -13.67 -27.12
CA SER A 217 5.85 -14.52 -26.18
C SER A 217 6.02 -14.02 -24.74
N GLN A 218 5.03 -14.25 -23.88
CA GLN A 218 5.10 -13.81 -22.48
C GLN A 218 6.29 -14.42 -21.71
N PRO A 219 6.63 -15.72 -21.86
CA PRO A 219 7.84 -16.28 -21.25
C PRO A 219 9.13 -15.61 -21.78
N GLU A 220 9.21 -15.33 -23.08
CA GLU A 220 10.36 -14.64 -23.65
C GLU A 220 10.51 -13.20 -23.11
N ARG A 221 9.41 -12.45 -23.04
CA ARG A 221 9.41 -11.12 -22.42
C ARG A 221 9.88 -11.20 -20.97
N TRP A 222 9.29 -12.12 -20.21
CA TRP A 222 9.63 -12.34 -18.82
C TRP A 222 11.13 -12.59 -18.64
N ASP A 223 11.68 -13.55 -19.36
CA ASP A 223 13.09 -13.95 -19.26
C ASP A 223 14.05 -12.80 -19.62
N ARG A 224 13.65 -11.92 -20.55
CA ARG A 224 14.44 -10.74 -20.94
C ARG A 224 14.35 -9.59 -19.94
N THR A 225 13.22 -9.40 -19.28
CA THR A 225 12.96 -8.19 -18.47
C THR A 225 13.15 -8.39 -16.98
N ILE A 226 12.95 -9.61 -16.46
CA ILE A 226 12.78 -9.81 -15.02
C ILE A 226 14.04 -9.45 -14.21
N GLY A 227 15.23 -9.69 -14.75
CA GLY A 227 16.49 -9.32 -14.10
C GLY A 227 16.65 -7.81 -13.92
N ALA A 228 16.40 -7.04 -14.98
CA ALA A 228 16.43 -5.57 -14.94
C ALA A 228 15.35 -5.02 -14.01
N MET A 229 14.15 -5.60 -14.07
CA MET A 229 13.03 -5.31 -13.18
C MET A 229 13.37 -5.50 -11.70
N ILE A 230 14.05 -6.59 -11.33
CA ILE A 230 14.53 -6.82 -9.96
C ILE A 230 15.60 -5.79 -9.60
N GLN A 231 16.57 -5.56 -10.48
CA GLN A 231 17.68 -4.63 -10.24
C GLN A 231 17.18 -3.21 -9.97
N THR A 232 16.21 -2.71 -10.75
CA THR A 232 15.61 -1.38 -10.55
C THR A 232 14.88 -1.26 -9.22
N ARG A 233 14.28 -2.34 -8.72
CA ARG A 233 13.56 -2.31 -7.43
C ARG A 233 14.50 -2.48 -6.24
N ASN A 234 15.58 -3.23 -6.43
CA ASN A 234 16.60 -3.43 -5.40
C ASN A 234 17.65 -2.30 -5.35
N SER A 235 17.60 -1.31 -6.26
CA SER A 235 18.47 -0.14 -6.17
C SER A 235 18.13 0.75 -4.97
N GLU A 236 19.10 1.52 -4.49
CA GLU A 236 18.94 2.45 -3.37
C GLU A 236 17.67 3.31 -3.55
N GLY A 237 16.77 3.27 -2.55
CA GLY A 237 15.53 4.06 -2.53
C GLY A 237 14.23 3.31 -2.86
N HIS A 238 14.29 2.07 -3.36
CA HIS A 238 13.09 1.34 -3.83
C HIS A 238 12.86 -0.03 -3.18
N TRP A 239 13.59 -0.37 -2.12
CA TRP A 239 13.52 -1.69 -1.46
C TRP A 239 12.09 -2.12 -1.08
N TRP A 240 11.19 -1.16 -0.82
CA TRP A 240 9.79 -1.37 -0.47
C TRP A 240 8.93 -1.90 -1.63
N LEU A 241 9.46 -1.90 -2.86
CA LEU A 241 8.89 -2.58 -4.02
C LEU A 241 9.20 -4.07 -4.07
N THR A 242 10.07 -4.56 -3.19
CA THR A 242 10.38 -5.98 -3.05
C THR A 242 9.86 -6.45 -1.70
N LEU A 243 8.82 -7.30 -1.68
CA LEU A 243 8.36 -7.89 -0.42
C LEU A 243 9.23 -9.09 -0.09
N SER A 244 9.84 -9.05 1.08
CA SER A 244 10.59 -10.16 1.65
C SER A 244 10.25 -10.32 3.13
N PRO A 245 10.46 -11.50 3.73
CA PRO A 245 10.23 -11.72 5.16
C PRO A 245 10.96 -10.71 6.07
N GLN A 246 12.13 -10.21 5.65
CA GLN A 246 12.99 -9.37 6.46
C GLN A 246 12.45 -7.95 6.59
N THR A 247 11.95 -7.36 5.51
CA THR A 247 11.54 -5.95 5.46
C THR A 247 10.03 -5.75 5.44
N PHE A 248 9.26 -6.85 5.43
CA PHE A 248 7.79 -6.81 5.26
C PHE A 248 7.08 -5.87 6.24
N HIS A 249 7.53 -5.81 7.49
CA HIS A 249 6.97 -4.96 8.56
C HIS A 249 7.71 -3.64 8.78
N GLU A 250 8.68 -3.28 7.93
CA GLU A 250 9.42 -2.02 8.06
C GLU A 250 8.64 -0.84 7.43
N PRO A 251 8.52 0.31 8.10
CA PRO A 251 7.92 1.49 7.50
C PRO A 251 8.72 1.96 6.29
N SER A 252 8.05 2.44 5.25
CA SER A 252 8.71 2.76 3.98
C SER A 252 8.05 3.85 3.16
N HIS A 253 6.95 4.42 3.64
CA HIS A 253 6.27 5.52 2.96
C HIS A 253 6.77 6.86 3.51
N CYS A 254 7.11 7.80 2.63
CA CYS A 254 7.61 9.14 2.97
C CYS A 254 8.71 9.09 4.05
N GLU A 255 8.58 9.88 5.12
CA GLU A 255 9.53 9.98 6.24
C GLU A 255 9.49 8.78 7.20
N GLN A 256 8.78 7.70 6.82
CA GLN A 256 8.71 6.44 7.58
C GLN A 256 8.10 6.57 8.98
N LEU A 257 7.38 7.68 9.25
CA LEU A 257 6.77 7.92 10.55
C LEU A 257 5.44 7.19 10.69
N THR A 258 5.14 6.75 11.92
CA THR A 258 3.94 6.02 12.32
C THR A 258 3.10 6.82 13.33
N ALA A 259 1.90 6.33 13.62
CA ALA A 259 1.06 6.87 14.68
C ALA A 259 1.69 6.73 16.08
N PHE A 260 2.53 5.72 16.29
CA PHE A 260 3.27 5.57 17.54
C PHE A 260 4.26 6.72 17.74
N ASP A 261 4.93 7.15 16.67
CA ASP A 261 5.85 8.30 16.69
C ASP A 261 5.10 9.60 17.03
N ALA A 262 3.91 9.78 16.43
CA ALA A 262 3.03 10.91 16.71
C ALA A 262 2.62 10.97 18.19
N VAL A 263 2.18 9.83 18.76
CA VAL A 263 1.81 9.73 20.18
C VAL A 263 3.02 9.99 21.08
N ALA A 264 4.17 9.40 20.77
CA ALA A 264 5.39 9.58 21.55
C ALA A 264 5.86 11.05 21.55
N ALA A 265 5.83 11.71 20.40
CA ALA A 265 6.20 13.12 20.28
C ALA A 265 5.25 14.04 21.05
N ALA A 266 3.93 13.82 20.95
CA ALA A 266 2.94 14.62 21.66
C ALA A 266 3.03 14.45 23.20
N ASN A 267 3.38 13.25 23.67
CA ASN A 267 3.59 13.00 25.10
C ASN A 267 4.84 13.72 25.62
N ARG A 268 5.95 13.71 24.86
CA ARG A 268 7.18 14.46 25.22
C ARG A 268 6.92 15.97 25.33
N ALA A 269 6.17 16.55 24.39
CA ALA A 269 5.82 17.97 24.43
C ALA A 269 5.00 18.35 25.68
N SER A 270 4.13 17.44 26.15
CA SER A 270 3.29 17.66 27.33
C SER A 270 4.08 17.58 28.64
N ALA A 271 5.16 16.79 28.68
CA ALA A 271 6.03 16.67 29.85
C ALA A 271 6.92 17.91 30.05
N ASN A 272 7.29 18.60 28.97
CA ASN A 272 8.14 19.80 29.02
C ASN A 272 7.38 21.09 29.37
N THR A 273 6.05 21.03 29.50
CA THR A 273 5.18 22.16 29.83
C THR A 273 4.64 22.11 31.26
N GLN A 274 5.00 21.09 32.05
CA GLN A 274 4.74 20.96 33.49
C GLN A 274 5.98 21.33 34.30
#